data_AF-A0A6G3MLH2-F1
#
_entry.id   AF-A0A6G3MLH2-F1
#
_cell.length_a   1.000
_cell.length_b   1.000
_cell.length_c   1.000
_cell.angle_alpha   90.00
_cell.angle_beta   90.00
_cell.angle_gamma   90.00
#
_symmetry.space_group_name_H-M   'P 1'
#
loop_
_entity.id
_entity.type
_entity.pdbx_description
1 polymer ?
#
loop_
_entity_poly.entity_id
_entity_poly.type
_entity_poly.pdbx_seq_one_letter_code
_entity_poly.pdbx_strand_id
1 'polypeptide(L)'
;MEIFGALKNCIAMGIGFSNALGYGSNAKATAVRIGFQEIIRFVKIYQPNCSNDIFLKSFGLDDLIATCFGGRNVRCAESFVRTGKTIQDIEKNLLSGQKLQGPETIITVYNILQSTKITQQLY
;
A
#
# COMPACT_ATOMS: atom_id res chain seq x y z
N MET A 1 -8.65 11.33 -5.29
CA MET A 1 -9.08 10.44 -4.18
C MET A 1 -8.91 8.96 -4.52
N GLU A 2 -9.41 8.50 -5.67
CA GLU A 2 -9.31 7.09 -6.08
C GLU A 2 -7.87 6.55 -6.14
N ILE A 3 -6.92 7.34 -6.67
CA ILE A 3 -5.49 6.97 -6.71
C ILE A 3 -4.95 6.69 -5.29
N PHE A 4 -5.29 7.53 -4.30
CA PHE A 4 -4.86 7.33 -2.92
C PHE A 4 -5.42 6.01 -2.35
N GLY A 5 -6.72 5.78 -2.55
CA GLY A 5 -7.42 4.59 -2.08
C GLY A 5 -6.87 3.28 -2.66
N ALA A 6 -6.33 3.31 -3.88
CA ALA A 6 -5.61 2.18 -4.44
C ALA A 6 -4.22 2.04 -3.80
N LEU A 7 -3.41 3.11 -3.79
CA LEU A 7 -2.02 3.06 -3.37
C LEU A 7 -1.83 2.72 -1.87
N LYS A 8 -2.77 3.09 -0.99
CA LYS A 8 -2.70 2.70 0.43
C LYS A 8 -2.60 1.18 0.61
N ASN A 9 -3.20 0.40 -0.31
CA ASN A 9 -3.16 -1.05 -0.25
C ASN A 9 -1.75 -1.59 -0.50
N CYS A 10 -0.94 -0.91 -1.33
CA CYS A 10 0.46 -1.24 -1.53
C CYS A 10 1.26 -1.08 -0.23
N ILE A 11 1.04 0.03 0.49
CA ILE A 11 1.72 0.30 1.76
C ILE A 11 1.30 -0.73 2.81
N ALA A 12 0.01 -1.08 2.86
CA ALA A 12 -0.52 -2.11 3.75
C ALA A 12 0.10 -3.50 3.52
N MET A 13 0.41 -3.87 2.27
CA MET A 13 1.17 -5.10 1.98
C MET A 13 2.57 -5.05 2.62
N GLY A 14 3.28 -3.92 2.47
CA GLY A 14 4.60 -3.72 3.08
C GLY A 14 4.58 -3.79 4.61
N ILE A 15 3.53 -3.29 5.25
CA ILE A 15 3.34 -3.43 6.71
C ILE A 15 3.08 -4.88 7.11
N GLY A 16 2.28 -5.63 6.33
CA GLY A 16 2.09 -7.06 6.59
C GLY A 16 3.38 -7.87 6.48
N PHE A 17 4.24 -7.56 5.51
CA PHE A 17 5.57 -8.15 5.42
C PHE A 17 6.44 -7.79 6.64
N SER A 18 6.42 -6.52 7.06
CA SER A 18 7.15 -6.06 8.23
C SER A 18 6.70 -6.78 9.52
N ASN A 19 5.39 -7.05 9.67
CA ASN A 19 4.87 -7.83 10.78
C ASN A 19 5.39 -9.27 10.77
N ALA A 20 5.38 -9.93 9.60
CA ALA A 20 5.85 -11.31 9.47
C ALA A 20 7.34 -11.45 9.78
N LEU A 21 8.14 -10.45 9.38
CA LEU A 21 9.58 -10.39 9.63
C LEU A 21 9.95 -9.99 11.07
N GLY A 22 8.96 -9.68 11.92
CA GLY A 22 9.20 -9.34 13.33
C GLY A 22 9.73 -7.92 13.55
N TYR A 23 9.53 -7.00 12.61
CA TYR A 23 9.96 -5.61 12.79
C TYR A 23 9.12 -4.86 13.82
N GLY A 24 9.81 -4.08 14.65
CA GLY A 24 9.20 -3.28 15.72
C GLY A 24 8.34 -2.13 15.22
N SER A 25 7.63 -1.49 16.16
CA SER A 25 6.72 -0.36 15.89
C SER A 25 7.40 0.80 15.16
N ASN A 26 8.65 1.14 15.51
CA ASN A 26 9.38 2.25 14.89
C ASN A 26 9.66 2.00 13.39
N ALA A 27 10.05 0.77 13.02
CA ALA A 27 10.28 0.41 11.62
C ALA A 27 8.98 0.51 10.82
N LYS A 28 7.87 0.03 11.39
CA LYS A 28 6.55 0.11 10.78
C LYS A 28 6.05 1.54 10.63
N ALA A 29 6.24 2.38 11.65
CA ALA A 29 5.90 3.81 11.58
C ALA A 29 6.72 4.53 10.50
N THR A 30 8.01 4.23 10.39
CA THR A 30 8.86 4.73 9.30
C THR A 30 8.36 4.28 7.94
N ALA A 31 7.98 3.01 7.78
CA ALA A 31 7.44 2.50 6.53
C ALA A 31 6.11 3.19 6.12
N VAL A 32 5.18 3.39 7.08
CA VAL A 32 3.94 4.14 6.83
C VAL A 32 4.26 5.58 6.40
N ARG A 33 5.18 6.25 7.10
CA ARG A 33 5.58 7.63 6.80
C ARG A 33 6.18 7.75 5.40
N ILE A 34 7.12 6.87 5.04
CA ILE A 34 7.76 6.86 3.71
C ILE A 34 6.71 6.57 2.64
N GLY A 35 5.88 5.54 2.84
CA GLY A 35 4.81 5.18 1.91
C GLY A 35 3.80 6.30 1.69
N PHE A 36 3.42 7.03 2.74
CA PHE A 36 2.55 8.20 2.61
C PHE A 36 3.19 9.31 1.75
N GLN A 37 4.49 9.56 1.94
CA GLN A 37 5.22 10.53 1.11
C GLN A 37 5.30 10.09 -0.35
N GLU A 38 5.52 8.80 -0.62
CA GLU A 38 5.52 8.26 -1.98
C GLU A 38 4.14 8.38 -2.64
N ILE A 39 3.06 8.12 -1.90
CA ILE A 39 1.68 8.34 -2.39
C ILE A 39 1.48 9.81 -2.78
N ILE A 40 1.88 10.75 -1.94
CA ILE A 40 1.75 12.19 -2.23
C ILE A 40 2.52 12.55 -3.49
N ARG A 41 3.78 12.11 -3.62
CA ARG A 41 4.61 12.37 -4.81
C ARG A 41 3.95 11.78 -6.06
N PHE A 42 3.52 10.52 -6.00
CA PHE A 42 2.85 9.86 -7.12
C PHE A 42 1.59 10.61 -7.54
N VAL A 43 0.72 10.98 -6.59
CA VAL A 43 -0.49 11.75 -6.89
C VAL A 43 -0.15 13.10 -7.51
N LYS A 44 0.88 13.79 -7.03
CA LYS A 44 1.29 15.11 -7.57
C LYS A 44 1.87 15.04 -8.98
N ILE A 45 2.46 13.92 -9.40
CA ILE A 45 2.90 13.74 -10.79
C ILE A 45 1.69 13.81 -11.74
N TYR A 46 0.57 13.19 -11.36
CA TYR A 46 -0.65 13.17 -12.18
C TYR A 46 -1.61 14.33 -11.89
N GLN A 47 -1.53 14.93 -10.71
CA GLN A 47 -2.35 16.04 -10.25
C GLN A 47 -1.49 17.13 -9.60
N PRO A 48 -0.70 17.89 -10.37
CA PRO A 48 0.26 18.87 -9.83
C PRO A 48 -0.37 19.95 -8.96
N ASN A 49 -1.62 20.31 -9.26
CA ASN A 49 -2.38 21.35 -8.54
C ASN A 49 -3.11 20.82 -7.29
N CYS A 50 -2.93 19.55 -6.92
CA CYS A 50 -3.54 18.96 -5.74
C CYS A 50 -2.94 19.58 -4.46
N SER A 51 -3.78 20.24 -3.65
CA SER A 51 -3.36 20.78 -2.35
C SER A 51 -2.93 19.67 -1.39
N ASN A 52 -1.88 19.93 -0.60
CA ASN A 52 -1.42 19.01 0.43
C ASN A 52 -2.50 18.69 1.48
N ASP A 53 -3.39 19.64 1.76
CA ASP A 53 -4.44 19.48 2.78
C ASP A 53 -5.41 18.35 2.46
N ILE A 54 -5.55 18.01 1.17
CA ILE A 54 -6.40 16.90 0.70
C ILE A 54 -5.90 15.56 1.28
N PHE A 55 -4.59 15.37 1.46
CA PHE A 55 -4.03 14.13 2.00
C PHE A 55 -4.20 14.01 3.52
N LEU A 56 -4.50 15.10 4.21
CA LEU A 56 -4.78 15.12 5.66
C LEU A 56 -6.28 14.95 5.96
N LYS A 57 -7.14 14.88 4.94
CA LYS A 57 -8.57 14.56 5.10
C LYS A 57 -8.76 13.06 5.32
N SER A 58 -9.97 12.67 5.74
CA SER A 58 -10.27 11.29 6.18
C SER A 58 -10.05 10.19 5.15
N PHE A 59 -10.11 10.49 3.84
CA PHE A 59 -9.78 9.53 2.77
C PHE A 59 -8.26 9.41 2.51
N GLY A 60 -7.46 10.21 3.21
CA GLY A 60 -6.01 10.28 3.13
C GLY A 60 -5.35 9.53 4.30
N LEU A 61 -4.72 10.27 5.21
CA LEU A 61 -3.94 9.72 6.31
C LEU A 61 -4.72 8.73 7.20
N ASP A 62 -5.95 9.07 7.60
CA ASP A 62 -6.76 8.24 8.49
C ASP A 62 -7.05 6.86 7.87
N ASP A 63 -7.43 6.85 6.60
CA ASP A 63 -7.72 5.63 5.84
C ASP A 63 -6.45 4.79 5.59
N LEU A 64 -5.30 5.44 5.36
CA LEU A 64 -4.02 4.75 5.28
C LEU A 64 -3.69 4.05 6.61
N ILE A 65 -3.83 4.75 7.74
CA ILE A 65 -3.58 4.19 9.07
C ILE A 65 -4.52 3.00 9.32
N ALA A 66 -5.83 3.18 9.14
CA ALA A 66 -6.80 2.11 9.33
C ALA A 66 -6.48 0.87 8.46
N THR A 67 -6.07 1.09 7.21
CA THR A 67 -5.69 0.02 6.30
C THR A 67 -4.41 -0.69 6.75
N CYS A 68 -3.40 0.04 7.24
CA CYS A 68 -2.11 -0.50 7.70
C CYS A 68 -2.17 -1.23 9.05
N PHE A 69 -3.17 -0.97 9.89
CA PHE A 69 -3.29 -1.60 11.22
C PHE A 69 -4.48 -2.56 11.36
N GLY A 70 -5.35 -2.68 10.37
CA GLY A 70 -6.47 -3.62 10.40
C GLY A 70 -6.95 -4.14 9.04
N GLY A 71 -6.30 -3.75 7.94
CA GLY A 71 -6.75 -4.09 6.60
C GLY A 71 -6.46 -5.54 6.18
N ARG A 72 -7.28 -6.04 5.24
CA ARG A 72 -7.12 -7.37 4.62
C ARG A 72 -5.74 -7.56 3.96
N ASN A 73 -5.19 -6.50 3.36
CA ASN A 73 -3.85 -6.51 2.74
C ASN A 73 -2.75 -6.86 3.76
N VAL A 74 -2.77 -6.24 4.94
CA VAL A 74 -1.80 -6.51 6.02
C VAL A 74 -1.85 -7.98 6.43
N ARG A 75 -3.05 -8.48 6.73
CA ARG A 75 -3.25 -9.87 7.18
C ARG A 75 -2.82 -10.89 6.13
N CYS A 76 -3.14 -10.65 4.86
CA CYS A 76 -2.79 -11.56 3.78
C CYS A 76 -1.29 -11.53 3.47
N ALA A 77 -0.67 -10.34 3.45
CA ALA A 77 0.77 -10.19 3.29
C ALA A 77 1.55 -10.86 4.42
N GLU A 78 1.09 -10.74 5.67
CA GLU A 78 1.69 -11.43 6.80
C GLU A 78 1.59 -12.95 6.66
N SER A 79 0.41 -13.46 6.31
CA SER A 79 0.19 -14.90 6.04
C SER A 79 1.08 -15.42 4.92
N PHE A 80 1.25 -14.64 3.85
CA PHE A 80 2.09 -14.99 2.70
C PHE A 80 3.53 -15.26 3.13
N VAL A 81 4.13 -14.35 3.88
CA VAL A 81 5.51 -14.51 4.35
C VAL A 81 5.64 -15.65 5.36
N ARG A 82 4.67 -15.82 6.27
CA ARG A 82 4.73 -16.86 7.31
C ARG A 82 4.51 -18.28 6.79
N THR A 83 3.68 -18.44 5.75
CA THR A 83 3.25 -19.77 5.28
C THR A 83 3.87 -20.19 3.96
N GLY A 84 4.39 -19.24 3.16
CA GLY A 84 4.89 -19.50 1.81
C GLY A 84 3.81 -19.91 0.80
N LYS A 85 2.52 -19.86 1.17
CA LYS A 85 1.40 -20.18 0.28
C LYS A 85 1.20 -19.12 -0.79
N THR A 86 0.55 -19.50 -1.88
CA THR A 86 0.20 -18.56 -2.95
C THR A 86 -0.83 -17.53 -2.47
N ILE A 87 -0.87 -16.35 -3.11
CA ILE A 87 -1.90 -15.34 -2.81
C ILE A 87 -3.30 -15.91 -3.08
N GLN A 88 -3.48 -16.73 -4.14
CA GLN A 88 -4.76 -17.37 -4.44
C GLN A 88 -5.24 -18.28 -3.30
N ASP A 89 -4.34 -19.07 -2.71
CA ASP A 89 -4.67 -19.91 -1.56
C ASP A 89 -5.03 -19.07 -0.35
N ILE A 90 -4.32 -17.97 -0.13
CA ILE A 90 -4.57 -17.06 1.00
C ILE A 90 -5.91 -16.35 0.85
N GLU A 91 -6.26 -15.88 -0.35
CA GLU A 91 -7.57 -15.28 -0.65
C GLU A 91 -8.71 -16.27 -0.37
N LYS A 92 -8.56 -17.52 -0.82
CA LYS A 92 -9.55 -18.56 -0.57
C LYS A 92 -9.72 -18.85 0.92
N ASN A 93 -8.63 -18.93 1.67
CA ASN A 93 -8.64 -19.32 3.08
C ASN A 93 -9.00 -18.18 4.03
N LEU A 94 -8.52 -16.96 3.79
CA LEU A 94 -8.69 -15.83 4.70
C LEU A 94 -9.79 -14.87 4.28
N LEU A 95 -10.10 -14.78 2.99
CA LEU A 95 -11.02 -13.78 2.45
C LEU A 95 -12.30 -14.38 1.89
N SER A 96 -12.55 -15.68 2.12
CA SER A 96 -13.70 -16.40 1.59
C SER A 96 -13.87 -16.22 0.07
N GLY A 97 -12.74 -16.17 -0.65
CA GLY A 97 -12.71 -15.99 -2.11
C GLY A 97 -12.74 -14.54 -2.60
N GLN A 98 -12.81 -13.54 -1.73
CA GLN A 98 -12.65 -12.14 -2.15
C GLN A 98 -11.21 -11.84 -2.59
N LYS A 99 -11.09 -11.02 -3.63
CA LYS A 99 -9.79 -10.63 -4.21
C LYS A 99 -9.07 -9.57 -3.41
N LEU A 100 -7.75 -9.72 -3.32
CA LEU A 100 -6.86 -8.79 -2.66
C LEU A 100 -6.38 -7.71 -3.64
N GLN A 101 -6.67 -6.46 -3.36
CA GLN A 101 -6.35 -5.35 -4.27
C GLN A 101 -4.86 -4.95 -4.25
N GLY A 102 -4.13 -5.22 -3.16
CA GLY A 102 -2.74 -4.81 -3.00
C GLY A 102 -1.82 -5.31 -4.12
N PRO A 103 -1.74 -6.64 -4.37
CA PRO A 103 -0.91 -7.19 -5.44
C PRO A 103 -1.22 -6.61 -6.83
N GLU A 104 -2.49 -6.53 -7.21
CA GLU A 104 -2.93 -5.99 -8.51
C GLU A 104 -2.56 -4.51 -8.66
N THR A 105 -2.73 -3.73 -7.59
CA THR A 105 -2.35 -2.31 -7.56
C THR A 105 -0.84 -2.15 -7.74
N ILE A 106 -0.03 -2.97 -7.05
CA ILE A 106 1.45 -2.93 -7.18
C ILE A 106 1.87 -3.20 -8.62
N ILE A 107 1.31 -4.22 -9.28
CA ILE A 107 1.59 -4.55 -10.69
C ILE A 107 1.23 -3.37 -11.60
N THR A 108 0.06 -2.77 -11.38
CA THR A 108 -0.42 -1.63 -12.15
C THR A 108 0.51 -0.42 -12.01
N VAL A 109 0.88 -0.08 -10.77
CA VAL A 109 1.81 1.02 -10.46
C VAL A 109 3.17 0.76 -11.07
N TYR A 110 3.70 -0.46 -10.96
CA TYR A 110 4.96 -0.85 -11.57
C TYR A 110 4.96 -0.62 -13.09
N ASN A 111 3.92 -1.07 -13.78
CA ASN A 111 3.79 -0.89 -15.23
C ASN A 111 3.71 0.59 -15.62
N ILE A 112 3.00 1.39 -14.84
CA ILE A 112 2.93 2.85 -15.01
C ILE A 112 4.32 3.47 -14.86
N LEU A 113 5.08 3.12 -13.81
CA LEU A 113 6.41 3.66 -13.58
C LEU A 113 7.39 3.30 -14.72
N GLN A 114 7.32 2.06 -15.23
CA GLN A 114 8.17 1.61 -16.34
C GLN A 114 7.85 2.36 -17.65
N SER A 115 6.57 2.54 -17.96
CA SER A 115 6.13 3.18 -19.21
C SER A 115 6.38 4.69 -19.24
N THR A 116 6.28 5.36 -18.10
CA THR A 116 6.35 6.82 -18.02
C THR A 116 7.74 7.36 -17.70
N LYS A 117 8.72 6.50 -17.36
CA LYS A 117 10.08 6.87 -16.92
C LYS A 117 10.13 7.87 -15.75
N ILE A 118 9.04 8.02 -15.00
CA ILE A 118 8.91 8.98 -13.89
C ILE A 118 9.65 8.54 -12.61
N THR A 119 10.32 7.39 -12.61
CA THR A 119 11.08 6.90 -11.45
C THR A 119 12.09 7.93 -10.95
N GLN A 120 12.67 8.74 -11.85
CA GLN A 120 13.60 9.83 -11.53
C GLN A 120 12.94 11.06 -10.88
N GLN A 121 11.60 11.19 -10.93
CA GLN A 121 10.86 12.28 -10.29
C GLN A 121 10.37 11.91 -8.88
N LEU A 122 10.55 10.64 -8.50
CA LEU A 122 10.16 10.13 -7.18
C LEU A 122 11.28 10.21 -6.14
N TYR A 123 12.53 10.49 -6.55
CA TYR A 123 13.73 10.60 -5.71
C TYR A 123 14.58 11.79 -6.16
#